data_AF-A0A5J4L090-F1
#
_entry.id   AF-A0A5J4L090-F1
#
_cell.length_a   1.000
_cell.length_b   1.000
_cell.length_c   1.000
_cell.angle_alpha   90.00
_cell.angle_beta   90.00
_cell.angle_gamma   90.00
#
_symmetry.space_group_name_H-M   'P 1'
#
loop_
_entity.id
_entity.type
_entity.pdbx_description
1 polymer ?
#
loop_
_entity_poly.entity_id
_entity_poly.type
_entity_poly.pdbx_seq_one_letter_code
_entity_poly.pdbx_strand_id
1 'polypeptide(L)'
;MLARQIMIIINRWLDTSLEFLRHLCSDWQQLCTTFSPERDPGLLIEAQAGASGGRSAITLRFSSGLRLLYKSRSLETDLHFQEMLTWLNEQGYQPSFRTVRVLPGEGYGWREYVEVSGGTTQAEIERFYERQGGQLALLYALHATNFQQENLIASGEHPLLLDLETLFQARAKDSIYLDASMDVLQFSVMRVGMLPMGIFSKDGQQGSGLDGDALAYQPSLVAGFKRMYTLLMTRSKDFIDGPLARFERDEIRRTFRPTHFYRQLLAESFQPDLLRDALERDRYFDQLWQAVKVQPELARLVVCERSELLIGAIPLFTTRPDTCDIFSSRADSGTDFFELPGIAIAQQTVLRLHEDDLERQHWFIEASFSSLLMEKELPLGNIQ
;
A
#
# COMPACT_ATOMS: atom_id res chain seq x y z
N MET A 1 -1.94 -29.59 -18.99
CA MET A 1 -1.62 -28.66 -17.88
C MET A 1 -2.77 -28.43 -16.90
N LEU A 2 -4.03 -28.50 -17.33
CA LEU A 2 -5.20 -28.20 -16.48
C LEU A 2 -5.23 -28.97 -15.16
N ALA A 3 -5.09 -30.30 -15.17
CA ALA A 3 -5.09 -31.11 -13.93
C ALA A 3 -4.00 -30.68 -12.94
N ARG A 4 -2.80 -30.36 -13.43
CA ARG A 4 -1.70 -29.83 -12.62
C ARG A 4 -2.08 -28.48 -11.97
N GLN A 5 -2.70 -27.57 -12.73
CA GLN A 5 -3.12 -26.27 -12.20
C GLN A 5 -4.23 -26.40 -11.15
N ILE A 6 -5.21 -27.28 -11.38
CA ILE A 6 -6.25 -27.59 -10.39
C ILE A 6 -5.62 -28.10 -9.09
N MET A 7 -4.69 -29.05 -9.17
CA MET A 7 -3.99 -29.56 -7.98
C MET A 7 -3.20 -28.47 -7.26
N ILE A 8 -2.53 -27.57 -7.98
CA ILE A 8 -1.80 -26.45 -7.36
C ILE A 8 -2.77 -25.51 -6.63
N ILE A 9 -3.91 -25.17 -7.24
CA ILE A 9 -4.92 -24.30 -6.63
C ILE A 9 -5.51 -24.94 -5.36
N ILE A 10 -5.87 -26.23 -5.43
CA ILE A 10 -6.43 -26.97 -4.28
C ILE A 10 -5.42 -27.07 -3.14
N ASN A 11 -4.17 -27.44 -3.44
CA ASN A 11 -3.12 -27.56 -2.42
C ASN A 11 -2.85 -26.21 -1.75
N ARG A 12 -2.76 -25.13 -2.53
CA ARG A 12 -2.60 -23.77 -1.96
C ARG A 12 -3.77 -23.38 -1.07
N TRP A 13 -5.00 -23.66 -1.49
CA TRP A 13 -6.17 -23.39 -0.67
C TRP A 13 -6.12 -24.16 0.65
N LEU A 14 -5.73 -25.44 0.62
CA LEU A 14 -5.54 -26.26 1.82
C LEU A 14 -4.44 -25.70 2.72
N ASP A 15 -3.26 -25.42 2.16
CA ASP A 15 -2.09 -24.94 2.90
C ASP A 15 -2.39 -23.60 3.59
N THR A 16 -2.93 -22.62 2.86
CA THR A 16 -3.30 -21.31 3.41
C THR A 16 -4.39 -21.43 4.49
N SER A 17 -5.37 -22.32 4.30
CA SER A 17 -6.44 -22.51 5.28
C SER A 17 -5.91 -23.16 6.57
N LEU A 18 -5.02 -24.16 6.44
CA LEU A 18 -4.40 -24.82 7.58
C LEU A 18 -3.43 -23.92 8.31
N GLU A 19 -2.64 -23.12 7.59
CA GLU A 19 -1.77 -22.09 8.15
C GLU A 19 -2.57 -21.08 8.98
N PHE A 20 -3.62 -20.50 8.40
CA PHE A 20 -4.53 -19.60 9.11
C PHE A 20 -5.10 -20.21 10.39
N LEU A 21 -5.61 -21.45 10.32
CA LEU A 21 -6.18 -22.12 11.50
C LEU A 21 -5.13 -22.40 12.57
N ARG A 22 -3.90 -22.75 12.18
CA ARG A 22 -2.79 -22.93 13.13
C ARG A 22 -2.47 -21.62 13.85
N HIS A 23 -2.34 -20.51 13.13
CA HIS A 23 -2.11 -19.20 13.72
C HIS A 23 -3.26 -18.79 14.65
N LEU A 24 -4.51 -19.02 14.23
CA LEU A 24 -5.67 -18.71 15.07
C LEU A 24 -5.63 -19.47 16.40
N CYS A 25 -5.28 -20.76 16.36
CA CYS A 25 -5.18 -21.59 17.55
C CYS A 25 -3.98 -21.24 18.43
N SER A 26 -2.80 -20.95 17.85
CA SER A 26 -1.60 -20.60 18.62
C SER A 26 -1.76 -19.26 19.33
N ASP A 27 -2.39 -18.29 18.67
CA ASP A 27 -2.43 -16.92 19.13
C ASP A 27 -3.67 -16.63 19.97
N TRP A 28 -4.55 -17.61 20.17
CA TRP A 28 -5.87 -17.41 20.75
C TRP A 28 -5.87 -16.64 22.07
N GLN A 29 -4.93 -16.94 22.98
CA GLN A 29 -4.82 -16.25 24.25
C GLN A 29 -4.42 -14.78 24.08
N GLN A 30 -3.48 -14.50 23.18
CA GLN A 30 -3.05 -13.14 22.86
C GLN A 30 -4.16 -12.37 22.14
N LEU A 31 -4.89 -13.02 21.23
CA LEU A 31 -6.05 -12.46 20.56
C LEU A 31 -7.13 -12.02 21.55
N CYS A 32 -7.48 -12.89 22.51
CA CYS A 32 -8.43 -12.54 23.56
C CYS A 32 -7.94 -11.35 24.38
N THR A 33 -6.68 -11.37 24.81
CA THR A 33 -6.10 -10.29 25.63
C THR A 33 -6.05 -8.95 24.89
N THR A 34 -5.68 -8.96 23.61
CA THR A 34 -5.49 -7.74 22.81
C THR A 34 -6.82 -7.18 22.30
N PHE A 35 -7.72 -8.03 21.81
CA PHE A 35 -8.91 -7.60 21.08
C PHE A 35 -10.21 -7.68 21.89
N SER A 36 -10.28 -8.54 22.92
CA SER A 36 -11.48 -8.73 23.74
C SER A 36 -11.15 -8.98 25.24
N PRO A 37 -10.44 -8.06 25.93
CA PRO A 37 -9.96 -8.30 27.29
C PRO A 37 -11.07 -8.51 28.33
N GLU A 38 -12.27 -7.99 28.08
CA GLU A 38 -13.37 -7.98 29.04
C GLU A 38 -14.46 -9.02 28.77
N ARG A 39 -14.43 -9.70 27.61
CA ARG A 39 -15.50 -10.59 27.16
C ARG A 39 -14.93 -11.77 26.39
N ASP A 40 -15.56 -12.93 26.54
CA ASP A 40 -15.27 -14.07 25.67
C ASP A 40 -15.71 -13.75 24.23
N PRO A 41 -14.81 -13.85 23.23
CA PRO A 41 -15.18 -13.71 21.83
C PRO A 41 -16.27 -14.69 21.39
N GLY A 42 -16.38 -15.87 22.01
CA GLY A 42 -17.31 -16.92 21.62
C GLY A 42 -16.87 -17.68 20.36
N LEU A 43 -17.83 -18.32 19.67
CA LEU A 43 -17.54 -19.16 18.51
C LEU A 43 -17.20 -18.32 17.28
N LEU A 44 -16.21 -18.75 16.49
CA LEU A 44 -16.00 -18.23 15.14
C LEU A 44 -17.17 -18.66 14.25
N ILE A 45 -17.96 -17.71 13.77
CA ILE A 45 -19.18 -17.97 12.97
C ILE A 45 -19.01 -17.67 11.48
N GLU A 46 -17.95 -16.93 11.10
CA GLU A 46 -17.62 -16.66 9.71
C GLU A 46 -16.11 -16.37 9.56
N ALA A 47 -15.53 -16.89 8.48
CA ALA A 47 -14.19 -16.54 8.00
C ALA A 47 -14.27 -16.31 6.49
N GLN A 48 -14.03 -15.07 6.04
CA GLN A 48 -14.13 -14.67 4.65
C GLN A 48 -12.77 -14.24 4.11
N ALA A 49 -12.24 -15.00 3.15
CA ALA A 49 -11.01 -14.64 2.45
C ALA A 49 -11.28 -13.57 1.38
N GLY A 50 -10.39 -12.58 1.28
CA GLY A 50 -10.39 -11.58 0.22
C GLY A 50 -10.06 -12.19 -1.16
N ALA A 51 -10.61 -11.59 -2.22
CA ALA A 51 -10.53 -12.09 -3.60
C ALA A 51 -9.16 -11.90 -4.30
N SER A 52 -8.22 -11.18 -3.71
CA SER A 52 -6.93 -10.84 -4.32
C SER A 52 -5.88 -11.94 -4.11
N GLY A 53 -5.62 -12.72 -5.15
CA GLY A 53 -4.70 -13.88 -5.20
C GLY A 53 -3.19 -13.60 -4.99
N GLY A 54 -2.82 -12.80 -4.00
CA GLY A 54 -1.45 -12.67 -3.51
C GLY A 54 -1.49 -12.31 -2.03
N ARG A 55 -1.43 -13.33 -1.16
CA ARG A 55 -1.62 -13.29 0.31
C ARG A 55 -3.02 -12.81 0.74
N SER A 56 -3.85 -13.78 1.13
CA SER A 56 -5.23 -13.57 1.54
C SER A 56 -5.33 -12.86 2.89
N ALA A 57 -5.98 -11.70 2.90
CA ALA A 57 -6.58 -11.19 4.13
C ALA A 57 -7.85 -12.01 4.42
N ILE A 58 -8.05 -12.40 5.67
CA ILE A 58 -9.24 -13.14 6.10
C ILE A 58 -9.95 -12.32 7.17
N THR A 59 -11.19 -11.94 6.89
CA THR A 59 -12.05 -11.29 7.87
C THR A 59 -12.74 -12.35 8.70
N LEU A 60 -12.64 -12.23 10.02
CA LEU A 60 -13.28 -13.12 10.99
C LEU A 60 -14.45 -12.40 11.67
N ARG A 61 -15.54 -13.14 11.91
CA ARG A 61 -16.64 -12.71 12.78
C ARG A 61 -16.91 -13.78 13.83
N PHE A 62 -16.95 -13.36 15.09
CA PHE A 62 -17.29 -14.22 16.23
C PHE A 62 -18.71 -13.98 16.71
N SER A 63 -19.29 -14.94 17.44
CA SER A 63 -20.67 -14.90 17.93
C SER A 63 -20.93 -13.74 18.91
N SER A 64 -19.89 -13.22 19.57
CA SER A 64 -19.97 -12.01 20.41
C SER A 64 -20.14 -10.71 19.62
N GLY A 65 -19.93 -10.74 18.29
CA GLY A 65 -19.83 -9.56 17.45
C GLY A 65 -18.39 -9.07 17.22
N LEU A 66 -17.38 -9.65 17.90
CA LEU A 66 -15.98 -9.34 17.63
C LEU A 66 -15.65 -9.63 16.15
N ARG A 67 -14.95 -8.69 15.51
CA ARG A 67 -14.42 -8.85 14.16
C ARG A 67 -12.92 -8.59 14.13
N LEU A 68 -12.20 -9.44 13.40
CA LEU A 68 -10.75 -9.36 13.24
C LEU A 68 -10.37 -9.47 11.77
N LEU A 69 -9.23 -8.88 11.41
CA LEU A 69 -8.62 -9.06 10.10
C LEU A 69 -7.30 -9.82 10.28
N TYR A 70 -7.23 -11.02 9.72
CA TYR A 70 -5.99 -11.78 9.58
C TYR A 70 -5.31 -11.39 8.27
N LYS A 71 -3.99 -11.23 8.29
CA LYS A 71 -3.17 -11.05 7.09
C LYS A 71 -2.05 -12.08 7.11
N SER A 72 -1.89 -12.81 6.00
CA SER A 72 -0.81 -13.77 5.77
C SER A 72 0.52 -13.09 5.37
N ARG A 73 0.78 -11.92 5.94
CA ARG A 73 2.02 -11.14 5.81
C ARG A 73 2.37 -10.50 7.13
N SER A 74 3.65 -10.19 7.31
CA SER A 74 4.12 -9.41 8.46
C SER A 74 3.30 -8.12 8.64
N LEU A 75 2.96 -7.82 9.89
CA LEU A 75 2.31 -6.58 10.31
C LEU A 75 3.23 -5.70 11.18
N GLU A 76 4.54 -5.93 11.17
CA GLU A 76 5.50 -5.06 11.89
C GLU A 76 5.41 -3.61 11.37
N THR A 77 5.38 -3.43 10.05
CA THR A 77 5.16 -2.11 9.42
C THR A 77 3.84 -1.47 9.86
N ASP A 78 2.78 -2.26 9.96
CA ASP A 78 1.47 -1.78 10.43
C ASP A 78 1.56 -1.35 11.91
N LEU A 79 2.23 -2.13 12.77
CA LEU A 79 2.43 -1.84 14.20
C LEU A 79 3.27 -0.57 14.40
N HIS A 80 4.47 -0.49 13.80
CA HIS A 80 5.35 0.66 13.93
C HIS A 80 4.69 1.94 13.41
N PHE A 81 3.82 1.85 12.40
CA PHE A 81 3.04 2.99 11.96
C PHE A 81 2.02 3.45 13.00
N GLN A 82 1.34 2.53 13.72
CA GLN A 82 0.46 2.93 14.82
C GLN A 82 1.23 3.62 15.94
N GLU A 83 2.42 3.12 16.28
CA GLU A 83 3.30 3.73 17.28
C GLU A 83 3.78 5.11 16.83
N MET A 84 4.10 5.28 15.55
CA MET A 84 4.45 6.57 14.96
C MET A 84 3.28 7.56 15.04
N LEU A 85 2.04 7.14 14.75
CA LEU A 85 0.86 8.00 14.90
C LEU A 85 0.64 8.41 16.37
N THR A 86 0.83 7.48 17.31
CA THR A 86 0.78 7.78 18.75
C THR A 86 1.83 8.83 19.12
N TRP A 87 3.09 8.62 18.70
CA TRP A 87 4.17 9.59 18.94
C TRP A 87 3.85 10.97 18.35
N LEU A 88 3.31 11.05 17.13
CA LEU A 88 2.92 12.32 16.51
C LEU A 88 1.82 13.05 17.31
N ASN A 89 0.85 12.30 17.83
CA ASN A 89 -0.18 12.84 18.71
C ASN A 89 0.43 13.39 20.01
N GLU A 90 1.38 12.68 20.61
CA GLU A 90 2.11 13.12 21.81
C GLU A 90 2.99 14.36 21.55
N GLN A 91 3.50 14.53 20.32
CA GLN A 91 4.18 15.75 19.89
C GLN A 91 3.22 16.92 19.59
N GLY A 92 1.91 16.74 19.79
CA GLY A 92 0.91 17.80 19.70
C GLY A 92 0.23 17.93 18.34
N TYR A 93 0.31 16.93 17.46
CA TYR A 93 -0.43 16.96 16.19
C TYR A 93 -1.95 17.00 16.44
N GLN A 94 -2.65 17.91 15.75
CA GLN A 94 -4.10 18.05 15.83
C GLN A 94 -4.74 18.29 14.45
N PRO A 95 -5.96 17.77 14.21
CA PRO A 95 -6.70 16.80 15.04
C PRO A 95 -5.95 15.47 15.19
N SER A 96 -5.96 14.89 16.40
CA SER A 96 -5.20 13.66 16.68
C SER A 96 -5.64 12.49 15.80
N PHE A 97 -4.70 11.64 15.42
CA PHE A 97 -4.98 10.41 14.69
C PHE A 97 -5.60 9.35 15.60
N ARG A 98 -6.56 8.60 15.04
CA ARG A 98 -7.02 7.34 15.63
C ARG A 98 -6.02 6.25 15.26
N THR A 99 -5.59 5.47 16.24
CA THR A 99 -4.82 4.24 16.02
C THR A 99 -5.74 3.03 16.05
N VAL A 100 -5.25 1.93 15.49
CA VAL A 100 -5.90 0.62 15.51
C VAL A 100 -5.02 -0.40 16.21
N ARG A 101 -5.62 -1.42 16.83
CA ARG A 101 -4.84 -2.49 17.45
C ARG A 101 -4.30 -3.43 16.39
N VAL A 102 -3.02 -3.80 16.55
CA VAL A 102 -2.28 -4.74 15.71
C VAL A 102 -1.59 -5.74 16.64
N LEU A 103 -1.64 -7.01 16.27
CA LEU A 103 -0.89 -8.09 16.92
C LEU A 103 -0.04 -8.76 15.83
N PRO A 104 1.25 -8.42 15.72
CA PRO A 104 2.14 -9.07 14.75
C PRO A 104 2.45 -10.51 15.16
N GLY A 105 2.62 -11.37 14.17
CA GLY A 105 3.21 -12.72 14.30
C GLY A 105 4.38 -12.87 13.33
N GLU A 106 5.06 -14.02 13.36
CA GLU A 106 6.21 -14.27 12.48
C GLU A 106 5.75 -14.48 11.03
N GLY A 107 5.83 -13.43 10.20
CA GLY A 107 5.43 -13.48 8.80
C GLY A 107 3.93 -13.37 8.54
N TYR A 108 3.12 -13.12 9.58
CA TYR A 108 1.68 -12.91 9.51
C TYR A 108 1.23 -11.88 10.57
N GLY A 109 -0.06 -11.59 10.68
CA GLY A 109 -0.57 -10.88 11.86
C GLY A 109 -2.07 -10.64 11.87
N TRP A 110 -2.51 -10.05 12.97
CA TRP A 110 -3.91 -9.74 13.25
C TRP A 110 -4.11 -8.25 13.45
N ARG A 111 -5.24 -7.73 12.98
CA ARG A 111 -5.62 -6.32 13.15
C ARG A 111 -7.09 -6.22 13.57
N GLU A 112 -7.40 -5.17 14.33
CA GLU A 112 -8.77 -4.75 14.58
C GLU A 112 -9.52 -4.54 13.25
N TYR A 113 -10.70 -5.13 13.14
CA TYR A 113 -11.58 -4.83 12.01
C TYR A 113 -12.14 -3.42 12.16
N VAL A 114 -11.97 -2.58 11.13
CA VAL A 114 -12.48 -1.21 11.10
C VAL A 114 -13.79 -1.18 10.32
N GLU A 115 -14.84 -0.64 10.93
CA GLU A 115 -16.10 -0.37 10.25
C GLU A 115 -16.01 0.86 9.36
N VAL A 116 -16.43 0.69 8.11
CA VAL A 116 -16.62 1.80 7.17
C VAL A 116 -17.83 2.60 7.61
N SER A 117 -17.63 3.89 7.87
CA SER A 117 -18.69 4.84 8.20
C SER A 117 -18.27 6.24 7.76
N GLY A 118 -19.21 7.03 7.22
CA GLY A 118 -18.95 8.41 6.84
C GLY A 118 -19.10 9.36 8.02
N GLY A 119 -18.44 10.52 7.95
CA GLY A 119 -18.78 11.67 8.78
C GLY A 119 -20.21 12.11 8.50
N THR A 120 -20.93 12.54 9.53
CA THR A 120 -22.33 12.94 9.43
C THR A 120 -22.52 14.46 9.50
N THR A 121 -21.50 15.19 9.94
CA THR A 121 -21.50 16.66 10.01
C THR A 121 -20.37 17.28 9.18
N GLN A 122 -20.57 18.51 8.73
CA GLN A 122 -19.53 19.26 8.01
C GLN A 122 -18.20 19.33 8.79
N ALA A 123 -18.27 19.59 10.10
CA ALA A 123 -17.07 19.68 10.94
C ALA A 123 -16.33 18.33 11.08
N GLU A 124 -17.04 17.20 11.08
CA GLU A 124 -16.43 15.87 11.04
C GLU A 124 -15.73 15.61 9.70
N ILE A 125 -16.32 16.06 8.59
CA ILE A 125 -15.73 15.94 7.25
C ILE A 125 -14.49 16.84 7.11
N GLU A 126 -14.53 18.07 7.63
CA GLU A 126 -13.36 18.96 7.69
C GLU A 126 -12.22 18.29 8.45
N ARG A 127 -12.48 17.77 9.66
CA ARG A 127 -11.46 17.05 10.46
C ARG A 127 -10.97 15.78 9.76
N PHE A 128 -11.82 15.08 9.01
CA PHE A 128 -11.41 13.94 8.18
C PHE A 128 -10.36 14.37 7.15
N TYR A 129 -10.64 15.42 6.37
CA TYR A 129 -9.70 15.90 5.36
C TYR A 129 -8.45 16.52 5.96
N GLU A 130 -8.54 17.19 7.11
CA GLU A 130 -7.36 17.63 7.86
C GLU A 130 -6.45 16.47 8.26
N ARG A 131 -7.01 15.37 8.79
CA ARG A 131 -6.22 14.17 9.10
C ARG A 131 -5.65 13.52 7.84
N GLN A 132 -6.41 13.51 6.76
CA GLN A 132 -5.94 12.97 5.47
C GLN A 132 -4.75 13.77 4.93
N GLY A 133 -4.81 15.11 5.03
CA GLY A 133 -3.71 15.99 4.70
C GLY A 133 -2.46 15.74 5.56
N GLY A 134 -2.65 15.52 6.85
CA GLY A 134 -1.58 15.09 7.75
C GLY A 134 -0.92 13.78 7.33
N GLN A 135 -1.73 12.78 7.01
CA GLN A 135 -1.23 11.49 6.49
C GLN A 135 -0.50 11.66 5.17
N LEU A 136 -0.97 12.54 4.28
CA LEU A 136 -0.31 12.82 3.00
C LEU A 136 1.11 13.38 3.20
N ALA A 137 1.29 14.33 4.12
CA ALA A 137 2.62 14.87 4.45
C ALA A 137 3.52 13.80 5.10
N LEU A 138 2.96 12.97 5.98
CA LEU A 138 3.70 11.88 6.61
C LEU A 138 4.15 10.85 5.56
N LEU A 139 3.26 10.42 4.67
CA LEU A 139 3.56 9.48 3.59
C LEU A 139 4.58 10.06 2.59
N TYR A 140 4.52 11.36 2.32
CA TYR A 140 5.53 12.06 1.54
C TYR A 140 6.93 11.93 2.19
N ALA A 141 7.02 12.22 3.51
CA ALA A 141 8.27 12.11 4.26
C ALA A 141 8.82 10.67 4.34
N LEU A 142 7.93 9.67 4.42
CA LEU A 142 8.27 8.24 4.43
C LEU A 142 8.56 7.66 3.04
N HIS A 143 8.58 8.50 2.01
CA HIS A 143 8.83 8.08 0.62
C HIS A 143 7.86 6.97 0.16
N ALA A 144 6.59 7.10 0.54
CA ALA A 144 5.53 6.16 0.24
C ALA A 144 5.03 6.26 -1.21
N THR A 145 4.52 5.15 -1.76
CA THR A 145 3.83 5.12 -3.05
C THR A 145 2.56 4.25 -2.99
N ASN A 146 1.74 4.33 -4.04
CA ASN A 146 0.64 3.40 -4.28
C ASN A 146 -0.49 3.45 -3.23
N PHE A 147 -0.69 4.58 -2.56
CA PHE A 147 -1.84 4.81 -1.67
C PHE A 147 -3.05 5.30 -2.47
N GLN A 148 -3.59 4.40 -3.31
CA GLN A 148 -4.84 4.60 -4.04
C GLN A 148 -6.05 4.52 -3.08
N GLN A 149 -7.25 4.84 -3.58
CA GLN A 149 -8.47 4.91 -2.76
C GLN A 149 -8.78 3.58 -2.03
N GLU A 150 -8.46 2.43 -2.61
CA GLU A 150 -8.61 1.13 -1.96
C GLU A 150 -7.79 0.96 -0.67
N ASN A 151 -6.76 1.79 -0.46
CA ASN A 151 -5.88 1.74 0.70
C ASN A 151 -6.33 2.65 1.85
N LEU A 152 -7.52 3.26 1.74
CA LEU A 152 -8.08 4.17 2.73
C LEU A 152 -9.50 3.75 3.16
N ILE A 153 -9.73 3.59 4.45
CA ILE A 153 -11.08 3.46 5.04
C ILE A 153 -11.49 4.76 5.71
N ALA A 154 -12.70 5.23 5.39
CA ALA A 154 -13.39 6.22 6.21
C ALA A 154 -14.09 5.53 7.39
N SER A 155 -13.71 5.92 8.62
CA SER A 155 -14.37 5.48 9.86
C SER A 155 -14.76 6.71 10.67
N GLY A 156 -15.96 7.23 10.39
CA GLY A 156 -16.42 8.54 10.85
C GLY A 156 -15.51 9.65 10.32
N GLU A 157 -14.96 10.45 11.24
CA GLU A 157 -14.01 11.52 10.92
C GLU A 157 -12.54 11.05 10.78
N HIS A 158 -12.29 9.73 10.75
CA HIS A 158 -10.94 9.18 10.72
C HIS A 158 -10.62 8.49 9.38
N PRO A 159 -9.71 9.06 8.57
CA PRO A 159 -9.09 8.36 7.45
C PRO A 159 -8.09 7.33 8.00
N LEU A 160 -8.31 6.04 7.76
CA LEU A 160 -7.43 4.97 8.23
C LEU A 160 -6.77 4.25 7.06
N LEU A 161 -5.44 4.22 7.07
CA LEU A 161 -4.63 3.51 6.06
C LEU A 161 -4.70 1.99 6.30
N LEU A 162 -4.87 1.24 5.22
CA LEU A 162 -5.04 -0.22 5.27
C LEU A 162 -3.79 -1.01 4.92
N ASP A 163 -3.04 -0.52 3.93
CA ASP A 163 -1.91 -1.24 3.38
C ASP A 163 -0.67 -0.37 3.42
N LEU A 164 0.16 -0.63 4.42
CA LEU A 164 1.38 0.13 4.70
C LEU A 164 2.63 -0.58 4.17
N GLU A 165 2.45 -1.66 3.40
CA GLU A 165 3.58 -2.42 2.85
C GLU A 165 4.36 -1.66 1.78
N THR A 166 3.85 -0.53 1.27
CA THR A 166 4.53 0.27 0.23
C THR A 166 5.22 1.54 0.76
N LEU A 167 5.58 1.58 2.05
CA LEU A 167 6.46 2.62 2.62
C LEU A 167 7.93 2.46 2.16
N PHE A 168 8.74 3.50 2.33
CA PHE A 168 10.20 3.51 2.10
C PHE A 168 10.65 3.02 0.72
N GLN A 169 10.04 3.56 -0.34
CA GLN A 169 10.28 3.08 -1.70
C GLN A 169 11.67 3.48 -2.18
N ALA A 170 12.57 2.48 -2.25
CA ALA A 170 13.94 2.62 -2.71
C ALA A 170 14.06 2.91 -4.23
N ARG A 171 15.23 3.38 -4.67
CA ARG A 171 15.52 3.67 -6.09
C ARG A 171 16.35 2.54 -6.69
N ALA A 172 15.91 1.95 -7.81
CA ALA A 172 16.66 0.89 -8.50
C ALA A 172 17.85 1.48 -9.28
N LYS A 173 18.98 0.76 -9.34
CA LYS A 173 20.23 1.26 -9.97
C LYS A 173 20.12 1.49 -11.48
N ASP A 174 19.46 0.57 -12.19
CA ASP A 174 19.37 0.59 -13.65
C ASP A 174 18.10 1.30 -14.15
N SER A 175 17.38 2.00 -13.26
CA SER A 175 16.17 2.74 -13.62
C SER A 175 16.54 3.90 -14.55
N ILE A 176 16.30 3.70 -15.85
CA ILE A 176 16.39 4.76 -16.85
C ILE A 176 15.13 5.61 -16.69
N TYR A 177 15.22 6.68 -15.89
CA TYR A 177 14.17 7.68 -15.88
C TYR A 177 14.16 8.36 -17.26
N LEU A 178 13.06 8.19 -17.99
CA LEU A 178 12.76 9.03 -19.14
C LEU A 178 12.52 10.45 -18.60
N ASP A 179 13.43 11.36 -18.90
CA ASP A 179 13.31 12.82 -18.75
C ASP A 179 13.29 13.41 -17.31
N ALA A 180 13.94 14.57 -17.14
CA ALA A 180 14.06 15.31 -15.88
C ALA A 180 12.68 15.78 -15.34
N SER A 181 11.65 15.82 -16.18
CA SER A 181 10.27 16.14 -15.81
C SER A 181 9.58 15.04 -15.00
N MET A 182 9.88 13.76 -15.27
CA MET A 182 9.32 12.62 -14.51
C MET A 182 9.92 12.51 -13.12
N ASP A 183 11.18 12.91 -12.94
CA ASP A 183 11.83 13.00 -11.63
C ASP A 183 11.07 13.96 -10.70
N VAL A 184 10.65 15.13 -11.20
CA VAL A 184 9.95 16.14 -10.38
C VAL A 184 8.64 15.61 -9.79
N LEU A 185 7.82 14.91 -10.59
CA LEU A 185 6.58 14.27 -10.12
C LEU A 185 6.88 13.11 -9.19
N GLN A 186 7.92 12.34 -9.49
CA GLN A 186 8.32 11.24 -8.64
C GLN A 186 8.76 11.74 -7.28
N PHE A 187 9.47 12.87 -7.15
CA PHE A 187 9.91 13.42 -5.87
C PHE A 187 8.91 14.37 -5.21
N SER A 188 7.66 14.45 -5.70
CA SER A 188 6.60 15.24 -5.09
C SER A 188 5.57 14.38 -4.37
N VAL A 189 4.69 15.07 -3.66
CA VAL A 189 3.50 14.51 -3.00
C VAL A 189 2.60 13.70 -3.95
N MET A 190 2.69 13.94 -5.27
CA MET A 190 1.92 13.20 -6.28
C MET A 190 2.22 11.70 -6.29
N ARG A 191 3.47 11.32 -5.98
CA ARG A 191 3.89 9.91 -5.94
C ARG A 191 3.13 9.09 -4.88
N VAL A 192 2.65 9.74 -3.81
CA VAL A 192 1.91 9.05 -2.74
C VAL A 192 0.68 8.35 -3.32
N GLY A 193 0.02 8.95 -4.32
CA GLY A 193 -1.12 8.37 -5.02
C GLY A 193 -2.49 8.65 -4.39
N MET A 194 -2.54 9.45 -3.32
CA MET A 194 -3.80 9.85 -2.66
C MET A 194 -4.49 11.07 -3.33
N LEU A 195 -3.75 11.79 -4.17
CA LEU A 195 -4.22 13.02 -4.80
C LEU A 195 -4.90 12.72 -6.15
N PRO A 196 -5.93 13.50 -6.54
CA PRO A 196 -6.63 13.28 -7.79
C PRO A 196 -5.73 13.54 -9.02
N MET A 197 -5.94 12.76 -10.07
CA MET A 197 -5.15 12.83 -11.31
C MET A 197 -6.08 12.84 -12.53
N GLY A 198 -6.72 13.99 -12.81
CA GLY A 198 -7.58 14.11 -14.00
C GLY A 198 -6.77 14.02 -15.30
N ILE A 199 -5.74 14.86 -15.44
CA ILE A 199 -5.01 15.01 -16.71
C ILE A 199 -4.13 13.79 -17.11
N PHE A 200 -3.87 12.86 -16.19
CA PHE A 200 -2.92 11.75 -16.41
C PHE A 200 -3.56 10.37 -16.52
N SER A 201 -4.88 10.24 -16.37
CA SER A 201 -5.59 8.97 -16.59
C SER A 201 -5.98 8.85 -18.06
N LYS A 202 -5.11 8.23 -18.88
CA LYS A 202 -5.39 8.02 -20.32
C LYS A 202 -6.39 6.91 -20.62
N ASP A 203 -6.80 6.14 -19.62
CA ASP A 203 -7.85 5.14 -19.76
C ASP A 203 -8.92 5.51 -18.76
N GLY A 204 -10.18 5.64 -19.21
CA GLY A 204 -11.34 6.06 -18.42
C GLY A 204 -11.74 5.14 -17.24
N GLN A 205 -10.78 4.52 -16.57
CA GLN A 205 -10.91 4.18 -15.16
C GLN A 205 -11.07 5.48 -14.40
N GLN A 206 -12.21 5.63 -13.74
CA GLN A 206 -12.53 6.73 -12.84
C GLN A 206 -11.36 6.90 -11.85
N GLY A 207 -10.49 7.87 -12.14
CA GLY A 207 -9.38 8.23 -11.29
C GLY A 207 -9.92 8.88 -10.03
N SER A 208 -9.52 8.34 -8.88
CA SER A 208 -9.83 8.83 -7.53
C SER A 208 -11.31 9.19 -7.33
N GLY A 209 -12.12 8.32 -6.71
CA GLY A 209 -13.47 8.61 -6.23
C GLY A 209 -13.52 9.66 -5.10
N LEU A 210 -12.65 10.66 -5.17
CA LEU A 210 -12.87 12.01 -4.67
C LEU A 210 -14.01 12.61 -5.49
N ASP A 211 -15.23 12.18 -5.17
CA ASP A 211 -16.46 12.81 -5.65
C ASP A 211 -16.45 14.31 -5.31
N GLY A 212 -17.41 15.06 -5.85
CA GLY A 212 -17.48 16.54 -5.75
C GLY A 212 -17.25 17.15 -4.36
N ASP A 213 -17.38 16.38 -3.27
CA ASP A 213 -17.04 16.79 -1.91
C ASP A 213 -15.54 17.07 -1.69
N ALA A 214 -14.62 16.33 -2.31
CA ALA A 214 -13.19 16.49 -2.04
C ALA A 214 -12.66 17.87 -2.44
N LEU A 215 -13.18 18.44 -3.53
CA LEU A 215 -12.87 19.80 -3.96
C LEU A 215 -13.31 20.83 -2.92
N ALA A 216 -14.46 20.63 -2.27
CA ALA A 216 -14.97 21.53 -1.24
C ALA A 216 -14.09 21.54 0.02
N TYR A 217 -13.46 20.42 0.34
CA TYR A 217 -12.61 20.27 1.54
C TYR A 217 -11.11 20.31 1.26
N GLN A 218 -10.69 20.65 0.04
CA GLN A 218 -9.29 20.89 -0.30
C GLN A 218 -8.58 21.83 0.70
N PRO A 219 -9.18 22.95 1.17
CA PRO A 219 -8.52 23.80 2.16
C PRO A 219 -8.22 23.08 3.48
N SER A 220 -9.10 22.16 3.91
CA SER A 220 -8.90 21.35 5.12
C SER A 220 -7.74 20.37 4.93
N LEU A 221 -7.67 19.70 3.77
CA LEU A 221 -6.56 18.83 3.42
C LEU A 221 -5.23 19.59 3.41
N VAL A 222 -5.17 20.76 2.77
CA VAL A 222 -3.96 21.59 2.74
C VAL A 222 -3.57 22.05 4.15
N ALA A 223 -4.54 22.44 4.99
CA ALA A 223 -4.26 22.83 6.37
C ALA A 223 -3.62 21.68 7.18
N GLY A 224 -4.19 20.48 7.06
CA GLY A 224 -3.65 19.27 7.68
C GLY A 224 -2.24 18.91 7.21
N PHE A 225 -2.00 19.02 5.90
CA PHE A 225 -0.70 18.80 5.26
C PHE A 225 0.36 19.77 5.80
N LYS A 226 0.07 21.08 5.78
CA LYS A 226 0.99 22.11 6.28
C LYS A 226 1.32 21.89 7.76
N ARG A 227 0.32 21.58 8.61
CA ARG A 227 0.56 21.31 10.04
C ARG A 227 1.50 20.14 10.28
N MET A 228 1.30 19.03 9.57
CA MET A 228 2.18 17.86 9.71
C MET A 228 3.58 18.14 9.17
N TYR A 229 3.67 18.78 8.01
CA TYR A 229 4.95 19.14 7.40
C TYR A 229 5.78 20.01 8.36
N THR A 230 5.19 21.05 8.93
CA THR A 230 5.86 21.93 9.91
C THR A 230 6.26 21.18 11.18
N LEU A 231 5.42 20.24 11.66
CA LEU A 231 5.76 19.41 12.82
C LEU A 231 6.99 18.54 12.53
N LEU A 232 7.02 17.84 11.39
CA LEU A 232 8.15 17.02 10.98
C LEU A 232 9.43 17.84 10.77
N MET A 233 9.31 19.03 10.19
CA MET A 233 10.43 19.97 10.02
C MET A 233 11.00 20.39 11.39
N THR A 234 10.14 20.71 12.35
CA THR A 234 10.53 21.18 13.70
C THR A 234 11.09 20.05 14.57
N ARG A 235 10.57 18.83 14.42
CA ARG A 235 10.92 17.64 15.21
C ARG A 235 11.74 16.62 14.43
N SER A 236 12.43 17.05 13.37
CA SER A 236 13.12 16.18 12.42
C SER A 236 14.05 15.17 13.09
N LYS A 237 14.91 15.63 14.01
CA LYS A 237 15.83 14.77 14.76
C LYS A 237 15.09 13.74 15.63
N ASP A 238 14.15 14.20 16.45
CA ASP A 238 13.39 13.32 17.36
C ASP A 238 12.56 12.28 16.56
N PHE A 239 12.05 12.67 15.38
CA PHE A 239 11.33 11.78 14.48
C PHE A 239 12.25 10.72 13.87
N ILE A 240 13.44 11.12 13.39
CA ILE A 240 14.43 10.22 12.79
C ILE A 240 14.96 9.21 13.81
N ASP A 241 15.40 9.70 14.97
CA ASP A 241 16.00 8.88 16.03
C ASP A 241 14.95 8.05 16.79
N GLY A 242 13.68 8.42 16.71
CA GLY A 242 12.55 7.78 17.41
C GLY A 242 11.74 6.85 16.50
N PRO A 243 10.51 7.25 16.12
CA PRO A 243 9.59 6.35 15.42
C PRO A 243 10.07 5.92 14.04
N LEU A 244 10.86 6.72 13.32
CA LEU A 244 11.36 6.36 11.98
C LEU A 244 12.34 5.18 12.03
N ALA A 245 13.25 5.15 13.00
CA ALA A 245 14.28 4.10 13.13
C ALA A 245 13.69 2.70 13.38
N ARG A 246 12.45 2.62 13.90
CA ARG A 246 11.80 1.32 14.17
C ARG A 246 11.54 0.51 12.89
N PHE A 247 11.40 1.18 11.75
CA PHE A 247 11.09 0.54 10.47
C PHE A 247 12.28 -0.12 9.78
N GLU A 248 13.51 0.05 10.25
CA GLU A 248 14.74 -0.39 9.56
C GLU A 248 14.66 -1.83 9.04
N ARG A 249 14.08 -2.73 9.83
CA ARG A 249 14.02 -4.18 9.54
C ARG A 249 12.67 -4.68 9.05
N ASP A 250 11.70 -3.78 8.86
CA ASP A 250 10.37 -4.17 8.45
C ASP A 250 10.37 -4.74 7.04
N GLU A 251 9.54 -5.76 6.81
CA GLU A 251 9.30 -6.27 5.45
C GLU A 251 8.34 -5.32 4.73
N ILE A 252 8.83 -4.70 3.66
CA ILE A 252 8.04 -3.84 2.77
C ILE A 252 7.98 -4.44 1.37
N ARG A 253 6.85 -4.25 0.70
CA ARG A 253 6.60 -4.68 -0.67
C ARG A 253 7.19 -3.70 -1.68
N ARG A 254 7.78 -4.27 -2.72
CA ARG A 254 8.17 -3.54 -3.92
C ARG A 254 7.35 -3.98 -5.13
N THR A 255 6.66 -3.02 -5.73
CA THR A 255 5.84 -3.24 -6.93
C THR A 255 6.58 -2.71 -8.16
N PHE A 256 6.97 -3.62 -9.05
CA PHE A 256 7.61 -3.28 -10.34
C PHE A 256 6.62 -3.25 -11.50
N ARG A 257 5.60 -4.10 -11.41
CA ARG A 257 4.50 -4.15 -12.36
C ARG A 257 3.19 -4.10 -11.60
N PRO A 258 2.18 -3.40 -12.12
CA PRO A 258 0.90 -3.32 -11.44
C PRO A 258 0.27 -4.72 -11.35
N THR A 259 -0.37 -5.01 -10.23
CA THR A 259 -0.91 -6.35 -9.96
C THR A 259 -1.91 -6.81 -11.03
N HIS A 260 -2.65 -5.90 -11.66
CA HIS A 260 -3.60 -6.22 -12.72
C HIS A 260 -2.92 -6.82 -13.96
N PHE A 261 -1.69 -6.40 -14.29
CA PHE A 261 -0.92 -6.96 -15.40
C PHE A 261 -0.67 -8.45 -15.20
N TYR A 262 -0.24 -8.86 -14.00
CA TYR A 262 -0.07 -10.28 -13.68
C TYR A 262 -1.39 -11.05 -13.68
N ARG A 263 -2.47 -10.45 -13.14
CA ARG A 263 -3.80 -11.10 -13.15
C ARG A 263 -4.27 -11.35 -14.58
N GLN A 264 -4.07 -10.39 -15.47
CA GLN A 264 -4.41 -10.55 -16.89
C GLN A 264 -3.59 -11.69 -17.53
N LEU A 265 -2.27 -11.68 -17.36
CA LEU A 265 -1.42 -12.77 -17.87
C LEU A 265 -1.84 -14.14 -17.33
N LEU A 266 -2.17 -14.24 -16.04
CA LEU A 266 -2.65 -15.49 -15.44
C LEU A 266 -3.99 -15.93 -16.04
N ALA A 267 -4.95 -15.01 -16.14
CA ALA A 267 -6.28 -15.29 -16.70
C ALA A 267 -6.19 -15.80 -18.15
N GLU A 268 -5.39 -15.12 -18.98
CA GLU A 268 -5.13 -15.52 -20.36
C GLU A 268 -4.37 -16.85 -20.43
N SER A 269 -3.44 -17.13 -19.50
CA SER A 269 -2.71 -18.41 -19.43
C SER A 269 -3.60 -19.65 -19.19
N PHE A 270 -4.87 -19.45 -18.82
CA PHE A 270 -5.86 -20.52 -18.63
C PHE A 270 -6.72 -20.79 -19.87
N GLN A 271 -6.44 -20.14 -21.00
CA GLN A 271 -7.10 -20.49 -22.27
C GLN A 271 -6.78 -21.94 -22.69
N PRO A 272 -7.73 -22.65 -23.33
CA PRO A 272 -7.57 -24.07 -23.67
C PRO A 272 -6.30 -24.40 -24.46
N ASP A 273 -5.90 -23.54 -25.40
CA ASP A 273 -4.73 -23.78 -26.24
C ASP A 273 -3.42 -23.76 -25.43
N LEU A 274 -3.30 -22.81 -24.49
CA LEU A 274 -2.16 -22.73 -23.56
C LEU A 274 -2.19 -23.83 -22.49
N LEU A 275 -3.35 -24.39 -22.16
CA LEU A 275 -3.46 -25.48 -21.18
C LEU A 275 -3.19 -26.87 -21.75
N ARG A 276 -3.16 -27.01 -23.08
CA ARG A 276 -2.85 -28.27 -23.77
C ARG A 276 -1.35 -28.54 -23.80
N ASP A 277 -0.53 -27.51 -23.99
CA ASP A 277 0.92 -27.63 -24.06
C ASP A 277 1.62 -26.76 -23.00
N ALA A 278 2.46 -27.40 -22.18
CA ALA A 278 3.24 -26.71 -21.16
C ALA A 278 4.25 -25.71 -21.76
N LEU A 279 4.80 -26.02 -22.93
CA LEU A 279 5.78 -25.17 -23.61
C LEU A 279 5.13 -23.90 -24.16
N GLU A 280 3.90 -24.00 -24.68
CA GLU A 280 3.16 -22.84 -25.17
C GLU A 280 2.79 -21.88 -24.03
N ARG A 281 2.35 -22.40 -22.88
CA ARG A 281 2.10 -21.55 -21.70
C ARG A 281 3.38 -20.91 -21.17
N ASP A 282 4.49 -21.62 -21.22
CA ASP A 282 5.79 -21.13 -20.79
C ASP A 282 6.31 -20.02 -21.71
N ARG A 283 6.16 -20.18 -23.03
CA ARG A 283 6.42 -19.14 -24.05
C ARG A 283 5.49 -17.93 -23.93
N TYR A 284 4.23 -18.14 -23.58
CA TYR A 284 3.27 -17.05 -23.40
C TYR A 284 3.73 -16.05 -22.33
N PHE A 285 4.44 -16.50 -21.29
CA PHE A 285 5.03 -15.62 -20.28
C PHE A 285 6.30 -14.88 -20.73
N ASP A 286 6.83 -15.13 -21.93
CA ASP A 286 7.92 -14.33 -22.50
C ASP A 286 7.51 -12.86 -22.75
N GLN A 287 6.21 -12.54 -22.69
CA GLN A 287 5.69 -11.17 -22.66
C GLN A 287 6.30 -10.31 -21.54
N LEU A 288 6.76 -10.92 -20.43
CA LEU A 288 7.47 -10.21 -19.36
C LEU A 288 8.71 -9.47 -19.89
N TRP A 289 9.40 -10.02 -20.89
CA TRP A 289 10.59 -9.41 -21.50
C TRP A 289 10.29 -8.13 -22.30
N GLN A 290 9.03 -7.85 -22.65
CA GLN A 290 8.71 -6.65 -23.43
C GLN A 290 9.04 -5.37 -22.67
N ALA A 291 8.72 -5.32 -21.37
CA ALA A 291 8.99 -4.15 -20.54
C ALA A 291 10.49 -3.96 -20.25
N VAL A 292 11.29 -5.03 -20.32
CA VAL A 292 12.75 -4.99 -20.10
C VAL A 292 13.43 -4.06 -21.13
N LYS A 293 12.84 -3.88 -22.31
CA LYS A 293 13.34 -2.95 -23.33
C LYS A 293 13.32 -1.49 -22.87
N VAL A 294 12.41 -1.14 -21.96
CA VAL A 294 12.22 0.21 -21.43
C VAL A 294 12.75 0.33 -20.00
N GLN A 295 12.68 -0.76 -19.22
CA GLN A 295 13.14 -0.87 -17.83
C GLN A 295 14.09 -2.06 -17.68
N PRO A 296 15.39 -1.89 -18.00
CA PRO A 296 16.37 -2.97 -17.98
C PRO A 296 16.50 -3.69 -16.64
N GLU A 297 16.23 -3.00 -15.52
CA GLU A 297 16.25 -3.56 -14.17
C GLU A 297 15.31 -4.76 -14.01
N LEU A 298 14.22 -4.82 -14.78
CA LEU A 298 13.26 -5.92 -14.75
C LEU A 298 13.87 -7.24 -15.20
N ALA A 299 14.94 -7.23 -16.00
CA ALA A 299 15.60 -8.44 -16.48
C ALA A 299 16.01 -9.38 -15.33
N ARG A 300 16.43 -8.78 -14.20
CA ARG A 300 16.83 -9.50 -12.98
C ARG A 300 15.64 -10.19 -12.28
N LEU A 301 14.41 -9.74 -12.56
CA LEU A 301 13.19 -10.20 -11.89
C LEU A 301 12.40 -11.21 -12.70
N VAL A 302 12.52 -11.20 -14.03
CA VAL A 302 11.70 -12.02 -14.95
C VAL A 302 11.72 -13.52 -14.60
N VAL A 303 12.86 -14.06 -14.18
CA VAL A 303 12.97 -15.48 -13.78
C VAL A 303 12.07 -15.78 -12.57
N CYS A 304 12.09 -14.90 -11.57
CA CYS A 304 11.24 -15.02 -10.39
C CYS A 304 9.77 -14.81 -10.75
N GLU A 305 9.46 -13.76 -11.52
CA GLU A 305 8.10 -13.46 -12.01
C GLU A 305 7.50 -14.68 -12.72
N ARG A 306 8.22 -15.24 -13.70
CA ARG A 306 7.77 -16.41 -14.47
C ARG A 306 7.57 -17.63 -13.59
N SER A 307 8.47 -17.87 -12.63
CA SER A 307 8.37 -19.03 -11.74
C SER A 307 7.08 -19.02 -10.90
N GLU A 308 6.68 -17.84 -10.40
CA GLU A 308 5.44 -17.64 -9.64
C GLU A 308 4.20 -17.76 -10.54
N LEU A 309 4.24 -17.16 -11.74
CA LEU A 309 3.12 -17.23 -12.69
C LEU A 309 2.85 -18.66 -13.17
N LEU A 310 3.88 -19.48 -13.37
CA LEU A 310 3.73 -20.88 -13.79
C LEU A 310 2.94 -21.72 -12.77
N ILE A 311 3.08 -21.40 -11.49
CA ILE A 311 2.30 -22.00 -10.40
C ILE A 311 1.02 -21.22 -10.08
N GLY A 312 0.67 -20.22 -10.88
CA GLY A 312 -0.57 -19.45 -10.75
C GLY A 312 -0.57 -18.45 -9.59
N ALA A 313 0.61 -18.05 -9.10
CA ALA A 313 0.74 -16.98 -8.11
C ALA A 313 1.06 -15.65 -8.78
N ILE A 314 0.64 -14.57 -8.13
CA ILE A 314 1.07 -13.22 -8.47
C ILE A 314 2.47 -13.03 -7.88
N PRO A 315 3.48 -12.63 -8.69
CA PRO A 315 4.81 -12.34 -8.19
C PRO A 315 4.79 -11.29 -7.07
N LEU A 316 5.48 -11.60 -5.98
CA LEU A 316 5.66 -10.72 -4.84
C LEU A 316 7.16 -10.49 -4.62
N PHE A 317 7.54 -9.22 -4.54
CA PHE A 317 8.89 -8.81 -4.19
C PHE A 317 8.84 -7.98 -2.93
N THR A 318 9.78 -8.24 -2.03
CA THR A 318 9.93 -7.51 -0.77
C THR A 318 11.34 -6.98 -0.62
N THR A 319 11.52 -6.03 0.28
CA THR A 319 12.81 -5.51 0.71
C THR A 319 12.70 -5.08 2.18
N ARG A 320 13.80 -4.62 2.77
CA ARG A 320 13.78 -3.94 4.06
C ARG A 320 14.31 -2.52 3.90
N PRO A 321 13.81 -1.53 4.67
CA PRO A 321 14.27 -0.15 4.56
C PRO A 321 15.78 0.04 4.78
N ASP A 322 16.43 -0.83 5.55
CA ASP A 322 17.87 -0.77 5.88
C ASP A 322 18.84 -1.33 4.82
N THR A 323 18.34 -1.94 3.74
CA THR A 323 19.18 -2.60 2.73
C THR A 323 18.87 -2.13 1.30
N CYS A 324 19.82 -2.38 0.39
CA CYS A 324 19.64 -2.23 -1.05
C CYS A 324 19.25 -3.54 -1.76
N ASP A 325 18.93 -4.60 -1.01
CA ASP A 325 18.62 -5.91 -1.55
C ASP A 325 17.13 -6.06 -1.86
N ILE A 326 16.81 -6.96 -2.78
CA ILE A 326 15.45 -7.37 -3.08
C ILE A 326 15.26 -8.85 -2.79
N PHE A 327 14.18 -9.19 -2.12
CA PHE A 327 13.79 -10.55 -1.77
C PHE A 327 12.58 -11.00 -2.60
N SER A 328 12.52 -12.31 -2.85
CA SER A 328 11.39 -12.97 -3.49
C SER A 328 11.14 -14.30 -2.79
N SER A 329 10.07 -15.01 -3.16
CA SER A 329 9.80 -16.39 -2.73
C SER A 329 10.92 -17.39 -3.10
N ARG A 330 11.82 -17.03 -4.03
CA ARG A 330 13.01 -17.80 -4.38
C ARG A 330 14.27 -17.20 -3.75
N ALA A 331 15.19 -18.08 -3.35
CA ALA A 331 16.48 -17.74 -2.75
C ALA A 331 17.45 -16.94 -3.64
N ASP A 332 17.14 -16.77 -4.93
CA ASP A 332 17.88 -15.91 -5.86
C ASP A 332 17.51 -14.43 -5.68
N SER A 333 17.48 -13.97 -4.43
CA SER A 333 17.31 -12.56 -4.05
C SER A 333 18.45 -11.73 -4.62
N GLY A 334 18.10 -10.63 -5.31
CA GLY A 334 19.08 -9.74 -5.91
C GLY A 334 19.78 -8.92 -4.85
N THR A 335 21.05 -9.20 -4.60
CA THR A 335 21.91 -8.32 -3.80
C THR A 335 22.12 -7.01 -4.54
N ASP A 336 22.20 -5.90 -3.80
CA ASP A 336 22.62 -4.60 -4.35
C ASP A 336 21.75 -4.16 -5.55
N PHE A 337 20.44 -4.33 -5.41
CA PHE A 337 19.44 -4.00 -6.43
C PHE A 337 19.11 -2.50 -6.45
N PHE A 338 19.07 -1.87 -5.28
CA PHE A 338 18.80 -0.45 -5.13
C PHE A 338 20.09 0.37 -5.00
N GLU A 339 20.02 1.65 -5.40
CA GLU A 339 21.12 2.62 -5.28
C GLU A 339 21.28 3.07 -3.83
N LEU A 340 20.16 3.31 -3.14
CA LEU A 340 20.13 3.77 -1.76
C LEU A 340 19.02 3.05 -0.98
N PRO A 341 19.26 2.66 0.29
CA PRO A 341 18.23 2.06 1.13
C PRO A 341 17.03 3.00 1.33
N GLY A 342 15.84 2.43 1.43
CA GLY A 342 14.60 3.19 1.58
C GLY A 342 14.59 4.11 2.81
N ILE A 343 15.16 3.65 3.92
CA ILE A 343 15.22 4.43 5.17
C ILE A 343 16.10 5.68 5.01
N ALA A 344 17.21 5.55 4.29
CA ALA A 344 18.13 6.66 4.03
C ALA A 344 17.48 7.73 3.15
N ILE A 345 16.65 7.33 2.17
CA ILE A 345 15.87 8.29 1.36
C ILE A 345 14.84 9.03 2.22
N ALA A 346 14.14 8.33 3.12
CA ALA A 346 13.19 8.96 4.03
C ALA A 346 13.88 9.95 4.97
N GLN A 347 15.01 9.56 5.57
CA GLN A 347 15.83 10.45 6.40
C GLN A 347 16.29 11.69 5.64
N GLN A 348 16.79 11.52 4.40
CA GLN A 348 17.18 12.65 3.55
C GLN A 348 15.98 13.54 3.18
N THR A 349 14.79 12.98 3.01
CA THR A 349 13.56 13.74 2.76
C THR A 349 13.22 14.59 3.98
N VAL A 350 13.18 13.99 5.18
CA VAL A 350 12.89 14.68 6.45
C VAL A 350 13.90 15.81 6.72
N LEU A 351 15.19 15.57 6.50
CA LEU A 351 16.25 16.57 6.71
C LEU A 351 16.20 17.72 5.70
N ARG A 352 15.55 17.52 4.53
CA ARG A 352 15.39 18.54 3.49
C ARG A 352 14.08 19.32 3.60
N LEU A 353 13.21 19.01 4.55
CA LEU A 353 11.98 19.76 4.74
C LEU A 353 12.31 21.22 5.07
N HIS A 354 11.80 22.14 4.26
CA HIS A 354 11.96 23.58 4.42
C HIS A 354 10.81 24.33 3.77
N GLU A 355 10.70 25.64 4.02
CA GLU A 355 9.56 26.45 3.56
C GLU A 355 9.40 26.44 2.02
N ASP A 356 10.48 26.58 1.24
CA ASP A 356 10.33 26.54 -0.24
C ASP A 356 9.86 25.17 -0.78
N ASP A 357 10.18 24.06 -0.11
CA ASP A 357 9.68 22.74 -0.50
C ASP A 357 8.21 22.60 -0.08
N LEU A 358 7.82 23.08 1.09
CA LEU A 358 6.42 23.14 1.50
C LEU A 358 5.55 23.87 0.48
N GLU A 359 5.99 25.05 0.01
CA GLU A 359 5.27 25.81 -1.02
C GLU A 359 5.21 25.05 -2.35
N ARG A 360 6.29 24.34 -2.72
CA ARG A 360 6.30 23.48 -3.91
C ARG A 360 5.32 22.32 -3.79
N GLN A 361 5.30 21.61 -2.66
CA GLN A 361 4.37 20.50 -2.44
C GLN A 361 2.92 20.99 -2.36
N HIS A 362 2.69 22.17 -1.75
CA HIS A 362 1.37 22.81 -1.77
C HIS A 362 0.92 23.11 -3.21
N TRP A 363 1.80 23.64 -4.06
CA TRP A 363 1.48 23.84 -5.48
C TRP A 363 1.07 22.54 -6.19
N PHE A 364 1.74 21.41 -5.93
CA PHE A 364 1.34 20.12 -6.49
C PHE A 364 -0.05 19.67 -6.04
N ILE A 365 -0.39 19.89 -4.76
CA ILE A 365 -1.74 19.61 -4.24
C ILE A 365 -2.75 20.48 -4.99
N GLU A 366 -2.55 21.80 -5.07
CA GLU A 366 -3.46 22.71 -5.78
C GLU A 366 -3.63 22.37 -7.27
N ALA A 367 -2.53 22.05 -7.95
CA ALA A 367 -2.53 21.67 -9.36
C ALA A 367 -3.30 20.37 -9.60
N SER A 368 -3.15 19.39 -8.71
CA SER A 368 -3.88 18.13 -8.73
C SER A 368 -5.40 18.34 -8.64
N PHE A 369 -5.87 19.15 -7.68
CA PHE A 369 -7.29 19.46 -7.55
C PHE A 369 -7.83 20.30 -8.73
N SER A 370 -7.03 21.25 -9.24
CA SER A 370 -7.40 22.05 -10.42
C SER A 370 -7.63 21.19 -11.66
N SER A 371 -6.91 20.06 -11.80
CA SER A 371 -7.09 19.13 -12.92
C SER A 371 -8.50 18.52 -12.97
N LEU A 372 -9.16 18.34 -11.82
CA LEU A 372 -10.54 17.83 -11.76
C LEU A 372 -11.58 18.86 -12.24
N LEU A 373 -11.31 20.15 -12.04
CA LEU A 373 -12.20 21.22 -12.50
C LEU A 373 -12.20 21.32 -14.03
N MET A 374 -11.02 21.16 -14.65
CA MET A 374 -10.86 21.17 -16.09
C MET A 374 -11.60 20.01 -16.78
N GLU A 375 -11.67 18.83 -16.16
CA GLU A 375 -12.45 17.70 -16.69
C GLU A 375 -13.96 17.92 -16.61
N LYS A 376 -14.46 18.56 -15.54
CA LYS A 376 -15.88 18.88 -15.40
C LYS A 376 -16.38 19.92 -16.41
N GLU A 377 -15.51 20.85 -16.83
CA GLU A 377 -15.83 21.91 -17.78
C GLU A 377 -15.75 21.47 -19.26
N LEU A 378 -15.10 20.35 -19.55
CA LEU A 378 -15.02 19.74 -20.89
C LEU A 378 -15.88 18.46 -20.93
N PRO A 379 -17.23 18.54 -21.02
CA PRO A 379 -17.99 17.36 -21.38
C PRO A 379 -17.50 16.94 -22.76
N LEU A 380 -17.02 15.70 -22.86
CA LEU A 380 -16.68 15.05 -24.13
C LEU A 380 -17.89 15.18 -25.07
N GLY A 381 -17.86 16.21 -25.90
CA GLY A 381 -18.81 16.38 -26.99
C GLY A 381 -18.63 15.18 -27.91
N ASN A 382 -19.73 14.47 -28.16
CA ASN A 382 -19.81 13.45 -29.21
C ASN A 382 -19.24 14.03 -30.51
N ILE A 383 -18.01 13.65 -30.84
CA ILE A 383 -17.51 13.74 -32.21
C ILE A 383 -17.96 12.44 -32.86
N GLN A 384 -19.10 12.51 -33.54
CA GLN A 384 -19.61 11.47 -34.45
C GLN A 384 -18.75 11.36 -35.70
#